data_AF-A0A537Z4D4-F1
#
_entry.id   AF-A0A537Z4D4-F1
#
_cell.length_a   1.000
_cell.length_b   1.000
_cell.length_c   1.000
_cell.angle_alpha   90.00
_cell.angle_beta   90.00
_cell.angle_gamma   90.00
#
_symmetry.space_group_name_H-M   'P 1'
#
loop_
_entity.id
_entity.type
_entity.pdbx_description
1 polymer ?
#
loop_
_entity_poly.entity_id
_entity_poly.type
_entity_poly.pdbx_seq_one_letter_code
_entity_poly.pdbx_strand_id
1 'polypeptide(L)'
;MRNRELHDALREFALESAATLSTELDAGEELPYDVIEEPGTGSVLYRYLPLTAEFIAARWDVLSVMPPAKRAAEALGSGSEGYLRLRGLPAAHDSVAALRAMLDRLYEDATDFQFPEERFERVYAEVERTLYEGTMRTAVVATLQGLVLESDRVDLGAGLMLARGDRIDAPPEAVWPLGPGERERATGPNAVCALERDVEADSPLPATEARVRFRRLLTAMRLFKPGRVAIAGLGWGRPEGGVWQPVPLALGGPGRGEPWVLTADEEPELRELVELIASARTSGRIAWSLARFEMGCERSTDVEALTDNLLAIRSLLDADDDAGRASLAQRLGALCAEEPERPATRARLEAAFALERRLMAGAAVDPDLDEGEETPPRALCGEVEHHVRALLRDVVCGYLDADLRSVADDILVTSAEPIDIHARDLREDEDEPRAEVPAEELDAMDEAEQRDHPAVNSTVRPPDGPGTAADPRSAAWAVAALPGPRTYREAPPPRIEERVEVAGGDDFTIADEPLPVREEPPVEEATAEEPLQYEEPVQYEEPVQYEEPVQYEEPVEYELDAGVTPSADWEFDDDPASYSAPI
;
A
#
# COMPACT_ATOMS: atom_id res chain seq x y z
N MET A 1 26.37 -7.39 -12.15
CA MET A 1 25.77 -7.81 -10.87
C MET A 1 24.37 -7.24 -10.72
N ARG A 2 23.40 -7.90 -11.35
CA ARG A 2 21.95 -7.67 -11.31
C ARG A 2 21.31 -8.34 -10.09
N ASN A 3 21.82 -9.50 -9.69
CA ASN A 3 21.37 -10.26 -8.52
C ASN A 3 22.53 -10.51 -7.54
N ARG A 4 22.51 -9.77 -6.43
CA ARG A 4 23.53 -9.83 -5.39
C ARG A 4 23.39 -11.06 -4.50
N GLU A 5 22.17 -11.49 -4.19
CA GLU A 5 21.91 -12.72 -3.41
C GLU A 5 22.46 -13.96 -4.11
N LEU A 6 22.29 -14.05 -5.44
CA LEU A 6 22.88 -15.10 -6.26
C LEU A 6 24.41 -15.02 -6.29
N HIS A 7 24.99 -13.82 -6.35
CA HIS A 7 26.45 -13.66 -6.29
C HIS A 7 27.01 -14.15 -4.95
N ASP A 8 26.45 -13.65 -3.85
CA ASP A 8 26.86 -14.01 -2.49
C ASP A 8 26.66 -15.51 -2.22
N ALA A 9 25.54 -16.12 -2.66
CA ALA A 9 25.30 -17.56 -2.52
C ALA A 9 26.24 -18.45 -3.36
N LEU A 10 26.51 -18.08 -4.62
CA LEU A 10 27.48 -18.80 -5.45
C LEU A 10 28.92 -18.64 -4.91
N ARG A 11 29.23 -17.47 -4.33
CA ARG A 11 30.53 -17.17 -3.71
C ARG A 11 30.73 -17.95 -2.41
N GLU A 12 29.72 -18.00 -1.53
CA GLU A 12 29.70 -18.83 -0.31
C GLU A 12 29.94 -20.30 -0.66
N PHE A 13 29.19 -20.84 -1.63
CA PHE A 13 29.36 -22.22 -2.09
C PHE A 13 30.76 -22.50 -2.68
N ALA A 14 31.30 -21.58 -3.50
CA ALA A 14 32.62 -21.75 -4.10
C ALA A 14 33.76 -21.65 -3.09
N LEU A 15 33.64 -20.79 -2.06
CA LEU A 15 34.58 -20.67 -0.94
C LEU A 15 34.60 -21.92 -0.06
N GLU A 16 33.43 -22.42 0.35
CA GLU A 16 33.31 -23.63 1.18
C GLU A 16 33.75 -24.90 0.42
N SER A 17 33.49 -24.95 -0.89
CA SER A 17 34.04 -26.00 -1.77
C SER A 17 35.57 -25.91 -1.88
N ALA A 18 36.14 -24.70 -1.98
CA ALA A 18 37.59 -24.49 -1.98
C ALA A 18 38.25 -25.01 -0.69
N ALA A 19 37.68 -24.64 0.47
CA ALA A 19 38.16 -25.06 1.78
C ALA A 19 38.09 -26.59 1.98
N THR A 20 36.98 -27.21 1.55
CA THR A 20 36.79 -28.67 1.60
C THR A 20 37.82 -29.39 0.72
N LEU A 21 37.98 -28.96 -0.54
CA LEU A 21 38.92 -29.57 -1.49
C LEU A 21 40.39 -29.36 -1.10
N SER A 22 40.73 -28.21 -0.51
CA SER A 22 42.08 -27.94 0.03
C SER A 22 42.39 -28.83 1.24
N THR A 23 41.42 -29.03 2.14
CA THR A 23 41.57 -29.89 3.33
C THR A 23 41.86 -31.34 2.94
N GLU A 24 41.24 -31.84 1.86
CA GLU A 24 41.50 -33.18 1.30
C GLU A 24 42.92 -33.31 0.74
N LEU A 25 43.42 -32.30 0.00
CA LEU A 25 44.82 -32.28 -0.47
C LEU A 25 45.81 -32.25 0.71
N ASP A 26 45.55 -31.42 1.73
CA ASP A 26 46.38 -31.32 2.93
C ASP A 26 46.35 -32.62 3.78
N ALA A 27 45.26 -33.40 3.69
CA ALA A 27 45.16 -34.73 4.29
C ALA A 27 45.98 -35.81 3.55
N GLY A 28 46.52 -35.50 2.36
CA GLY A 28 47.40 -36.37 1.59
C GLY A 28 46.76 -37.04 0.37
N GLU A 29 45.58 -36.60 -0.07
CA GLU A 29 44.98 -37.06 -1.33
C GLU A 29 45.68 -36.41 -2.52
N GLU A 30 46.05 -37.20 -3.53
CA GLU A 30 46.79 -36.70 -4.70
C GLU A 30 45.83 -36.21 -5.80
N LEU A 31 46.08 -35.01 -6.34
CA LEU A 31 45.41 -34.53 -7.55
C LEU A 31 45.95 -35.31 -8.76
N PRO A 32 45.13 -36.06 -9.52
CA PRO A 32 45.60 -36.80 -10.68
C PRO A 32 45.98 -35.86 -11.83
N TYR A 33 46.96 -36.28 -12.64
CA TYR A 33 47.43 -35.55 -13.82
C TYR A 33 47.45 -36.45 -15.06
N ASP A 34 46.99 -35.93 -16.19
CA ASP A 34 47.20 -36.54 -17.51
C ASP A 34 48.42 -35.91 -18.21
N VAL A 35 48.98 -36.62 -19.19
CA VAL A 35 50.16 -36.18 -19.96
C VAL A 35 49.84 -36.13 -21.44
N ILE A 36 49.65 -34.92 -21.96
CA ILE A 36 49.45 -34.70 -23.40
C ILE A 36 50.80 -34.49 -24.09
N GLU A 37 51.02 -35.23 -25.17
CA GLU A 37 52.11 -35.04 -26.11
C GLU A 37 51.72 -34.00 -27.18
N GLU A 38 52.33 -32.81 -27.15
CA GLU A 38 52.19 -31.83 -28.22
C GLU A 38 53.29 -32.04 -29.29
N PRO A 39 52.93 -32.25 -30.58
CA PRO A 39 53.90 -32.47 -31.65
C PRO A 39 54.58 -31.17 -32.08
N GLY A 40 55.69 -30.83 -31.42
CA GLY A 40 56.57 -29.74 -31.84
C GLY A 40 57.34 -30.04 -33.12
N THR A 41 57.83 -29.01 -33.80
CA THR A 41 58.51 -29.07 -35.12
C THR A 41 59.91 -29.71 -35.12
N GLY A 42 60.19 -30.60 -34.15
CA GLY A 42 61.49 -31.26 -33.97
C GLY A 42 61.67 -32.01 -32.64
N SER A 43 60.78 -31.81 -31.67
CA SER A 43 60.75 -32.49 -30.38
C SER A 43 59.33 -32.56 -29.82
N VAL A 44 58.96 -33.67 -29.19
CA VAL A 44 57.70 -33.79 -28.43
C VAL A 44 57.81 -32.95 -27.16
N LEU A 45 56.81 -32.12 -26.89
CA LEU A 45 56.66 -31.44 -25.60
C LEU A 45 55.57 -32.15 -24.79
N TYR A 46 55.85 -32.40 -23.52
CA TYR A 46 54.90 -33.00 -22.60
C TYR A 46 54.23 -31.89 -21.78
N ARG A 47 52.91 -31.79 -21.86
CA ARG A 47 52.08 -30.92 -21.00
C ARG A 47 51.38 -31.81 -19.97
N TYR A 48 51.65 -31.55 -18.70
CA TYR A 48 50.86 -32.09 -17.59
C TYR A 48 49.56 -31.30 -17.47
N LEU A 49 48.42 -31.99 -17.45
CA LEU A 49 47.10 -31.40 -17.23
C LEU A 49 46.53 -31.91 -15.89
N PRO A 50 46.18 -31.02 -14.95
CA PRO A 50 45.53 -31.44 -13.71
C PRO A 50 44.09 -31.88 -13.99
N LEU A 51 43.74 -33.09 -13.55
CA LEU A 51 42.41 -33.67 -13.71
C LEU A 51 41.46 -33.20 -12.58
N THR A 52 41.33 -31.88 -12.42
CA THR A 52 40.51 -31.25 -11.37
C THR A 52 39.05 -31.68 -11.44
N ALA A 53 38.48 -31.82 -12.64
CA ALA A 53 37.11 -32.30 -12.84
C ALA A 53 36.89 -33.73 -12.33
N GLU A 54 37.89 -34.62 -12.41
CA GLU A 54 37.79 -35.98 -11.85
C GLU A 54 37.87 -35.96 -10.32
N PHE A 55 38.77 -35.13 -9.77
CA PHE A 55 38.92 -34.95 -8.32
C PHE A 55 37.65 -34.35 -7.68
N ILE A 56 37.03 -33.36 -8.33
CA ILE A 56 35.73 -32.78 -7.95
C ILE A 56 34.63 -33.82 -8.10
N ALA A 57 34.59 -34.58 -9.20
CA ALA A 57 33.59 -35.62 -9.43
C ALA A 57 33.58 -36.69 -8.33
N ALA A 58 34.75 -37.15 -7.89
CA ALA A 58 34.90 -38.14 -6.82
C ALA A 58 34.39 -37.65 -5.46
N ARG A 59 34.33 -36.33 -5.25
CA ARG A 59 33.93 -35.67 -3.99
C ARG A 59 32.56 -34.98 -4.09
N TRP A 60 31.89 -35.10 -5.24
CA TRP A 60 30.65 -34.39 -5.52
C TRP A 60 29.49 -34.76 -4.58
N ASP A 61 29.43 -36.02 -4.13
CA ASP A 61 28.42 -36.49 -3.17
C ASP A 61 28.52 -35.78 -1.81
N VAL A 62 29.72 -35.30 -1.43
CA VAL A 62 29.95 -34.49 -0.22
C VAL A 62 29.64 -33.01 -0.49
N LEU A 63 30.15 -32.47 -1.59
CA LEU A 63 29.97 -31.04 -1.93
C LEU A 63 28.50 -30.67 -2.19
N SER A 64 27.74 -31.54 -2.84
CA SER A 64 26.34 -31.27 -3.22
C SER A 64 25.35 -31.26 -2.06
N VAL A 65 25.67 -31.89 -0.92
CA VAL A 65 24.79 -31.93 0.27
C VAL A 65 25.03 -30.80 1.27
N MET A 66 26.10 -30.00 1.08
CA MET A 66 26.46 -28.91 1.98
C MET A 66 25.36 -27.82 2.03
N PRO A 67 25.15 -27.13 3.16
CA PRO A 67 24.14 -26.06 3.26
C PRO A 67 24.31 -24.93 2.21
N PRO A 68 25.52 -24.42 1.92
CA PRO A 68 25.73 -23.43 0.85
C PRO A 68 25.34 -23.94 -0.54
N ALA A 69 25.57 -25.23 -0.83
CA ALA A 69 25.21 -25.84 -2.12
C ALA A 69 23.69 -25.81 -2.35
N LYS A 70 22.89 -26.01 -1.29
CA LYS A 70 21.43 -25.93 -1.36
C LYS A 70 20.97 -24.50 -1.64
N ARG A 71 21.47 -23.52 -0.88
CA ARG A 71 21.17 -22.08 -1.11
C ARG A 71 21.54 -21.65 -2.52
N ALA A 72 22.73 -22.03 -2.99
CA ALA A 72 23.20 -21.73 -4.33
C ALA A 72 22.34 -22.40 -5.42
N ALA A 73 21.89 -23.64 -5.21
CA ALA A 73 21.00 -24.34 -6.13
C ALA A 73 19.59 -23.74 -6.19
N GLU A 74 19.06 -23.30 -5.05
CA GLU A 74 17.78 -22.58 -4.91
C GLU A 74 17.85 -21.21 -5.59
N ALA A 75 18.91 -20.43 -5.33
CA ALA A 75 19.13 -19.13 -5.96
C ALA A 75 19.33 -19.21 -7.48
N LEU A 76 19.96 -20.28 -7.99
CA LEU A 76 20.16 -20.49 -9.42
C LEU A 76 18.86 -20.94 -10.13
N GLY A 77 17.99 -21.69 -9.44
CA GLY A 77 16.63 -22.03 -9.86
C GLY A 77 16.50 -22.55 -11.31
N SER A 78 15.55 -21.98 -12.05
CA SER A 78 15.32 -22.26 -13.49
C SER A 78 16.49 -21.84 -14.39
N GLY A 79 17.39 -21.00 -13.89
CA GLY A 79 18.60 -20.56 -14.56
C GLY A 79 19.62 -21.65 -14.85
N SER A 80 19.55 -22.75 -14.10
CA SER A 80 20.38 -23.95 -14.27
C SER A 80 20.40 -24.49 -15.71
N GLU A 81 19.24 -24.53 -16.38
CA GLU A 81 19.15 -25.01 -17.77
C GLU A 81 19.87 -24.08 -18.76
N GLY A 82 19.81 -22.76 -18.55
CA GLY A 82 20.53 -21.77 -19.36
C GLY A 82 22.03 -21.97 -19.30
N TYR A 83 22.58 -22.10 -18.09
CA TYR A 83 24.00 -22.31 -17.89
C TYR A 83 24.49 -23.68 -18.41
N LEU A 84 23.73 -24.75 -18.17
CA LEU A 84 24.07 -26.08 -18.72
C LEU A 84 24.10 -26.09 -20.26
N ARG A 85 23.15 -25.38 -20.92
CA ARG A 85 23.15 -25.22 -22.39
C ARG A 85 24.36 -24.46 -22.89
N LEU A 86 24.79 -23.38 -22.25
CA LEU A 86 26.02 -22.66 -22.62
C LEU A 86 27.25 -23.59 -22.58
N ARG A 87 27.31 -24.49 -21.58
CA ARG A 87 28.40 -25.44 -21.42
C ARG A 87 28.32 -26.65 -22.36
N GLY A 88 27.31 -26.72 -23.24
CA GLY A 88 27.08 -27.87 -24.12
C GLY A 88 26.66 -29.14 -23.40
N LEU A 89 26.25 -29.02 -22.14
CA LEU A 89 25.78 -30.13 -21.31
C LEU A 89 24.26 -30.36 -21.52
N PRO A 90 23.72 -31.53 -21.17
CA PRO A 90 22.29 -31.80 -21.28
C PRO A 90 21.46 -30.76 -20.54
N ALA A 91 20.55 -30.12 -21.28
CA ALA A 91 19.61 -29.13 -20.77
C ALA A 91 18.57 -29.80 -19.86
N ALA A 92 18.87 -29.87 -18.57
CA ALA A 92 17.95 -30.31 -17.53
C ALA A 92 17.73 -29.16 -16.53
N HIS A 93 16.57 -29.16 -15.86
CA HIS A 93 16.33 -28.32 -14.68
C HIS A 93 17.06 -28.93 -13.47
N ASP A 94 18.39 -28.99 -13.55
CA ASP A 94 19.28 -29.60 -12.56
C ASP A 94 20.30 -28.57 -12.08
N SER A 95 19.90 -27.81 -11.05
CA SER A 95 20.78 -26.84 -10.39
C SER A 95 22.03 -27.49 -9.77
N VAL A 96 21.96 -28.76 -9.38
CA VAL A 96 23.10 -29.49 -8.79
C VAL A 96 24.15 -29.76 -9.89
N ALA A 97 23.72 -30.25 -11.05
CA ALA A 97 24.61 -30.40 -12.22
C ALA A 97 25.18 -29.05 -12.69
N ALA A 98 24.40 -27.97 -12.63
CA ALA A 98 24.86 -26.63 -12.99
C ALA A 98 25.94 -26.10 -12.02
N LEU A 99 25.78 -26.30 -10.70
CA LEU A 99 26.80 -25.97 -9.71
C LEU A 99 28.10 -26.75 -9.91
N ARG A 100 28.01 -28.05 -10.26
CA ARG A 100 29.19 -28.84 -10.61
C ARG A 100 29.91 -28.27 -11.82
N ALA A 101 29.18 -27.99 -12.90
CA ALA A 101 29.75 -27.38 -14.10
C ALA A 101 30.41 -26.02 -13.82
N MET A 102 29.93 -25.27 -12.82
CA MET A 102 30.55 -24.03 -12.35
C MET A 102 31.90 -24.29 -11.66
N LEU A 103 31.99 -25.27 -10.73
CA LEU A 103 33.27 -25.62 -10.10
C LEU A 103 34.28 -26.18 -11.11
N ASP A 104 33.83 -27.04 -12.03
CA ASP A 104 34.65 -27.58 -13.12
C ASP A 104 35.23 -26.45 -14.02
N ARG A 105 34.53 -25.30 -14.14
CA ARG A 105 35.04 -24.09 -14.84
C ARG A 105 36.00 -23.28 -13.98
N LEU A 106 35.69 -23.12 -12.69
CA LEU A 106 36.48 -22.31 -11.76
C LEU A 106 37.91 -22.85 -11.63
N TYR A 107 38.03 -24.18 -11.52
CA TYR A 107 39.29 -24.92 -11.35
C TYR A 107 39.81 -25.57 -12.66
N GLU A 108 39.36 -25.11 -13.83
CA GLU A 108 39.90 -25.54 -15.13
C GLU A 108 41.40 -25.16 -15.23
N ASP A 109 42.26 -26.11 -15.59
CA ASP A 109 43.73 -25.94 -15.59
C ASP A 109 44.34 -25.51 -14.21
N ALA A 110 43.62 -25.64 -13.08
CA ALA A 110 44.14 -25.29 -11.75
C ALA A 110 44.97 -26.43 -11.13
N THR A 111 46.11 -26.09 -10.52
CA THR A 111 47.01 -27.06 -9.85
C THR A 111 46.74 -27.24 -8.36
N ASP A 112 45.89 -26.37 -7.80
CA ASP A 112 45.45 -26.37 -6.41
C ASP A 112 43.99 -25.87 -6.33
N PHE A 113 43.41 -25.89 -5.13
CA PHE A 113 42.04 -25.44 -4.87
C PHE A 113 41.99 -24.14 -4.05
N GLN A 114 42.98 -23.24 -4.17
CA GLN A 114 42.85 -21.89 -3.62
C GLN A 114 41.76 -21.11 -4.35
N PHE A 115 40.89 -20.42 -3.62
CA PHE A 115 39.75 -19.70 -4.19
C PHE A 115 40.21 -18.58 -5.15
N PRO A 116 39.95 -18.66 -6.46
CA PRO A 116 40.50 -17.74 -7.43
C PRO A 116 39.50 -16.63 -7.76
N GLU A 117 39.51 -15.55 -6.97
CA GLU A 117 38.50 -14.48 -7.03
C GLU A 117 38.30 -13.86 -8.44
N GLU A 118 39.38 -13.55 -9.17
CA GLU A 118 39.30 -13.04 -10.55
C GLU A 118 38.74 -14.06 -11.57
N ARG A 119 38.81 -15.36 -11.28
CA ARG A 119 38.16 -16.41 -12.08
C ARG A 119 36.70 -16.52 -11.69
N PHE A 120 36.39 -16.48 -10.39
CA PHE A 120 35.02 -16.50 -9.90
C PHE A 120 34.18 -15.38 -10.52
N GLU A 121 34.65 -14.12 -10.49
CA GLU A 121 33.92 -13.00 -11.10
C GLU A 121 33.70 -13.18 -12.62
N ARG A 122 34.65 -13.80 -13.33
CA ARG A 122 34.48 -14.11 -14.76
C ARG A 122 33.46 -15.23 -15.01
N VAL A 123 33.49 -16.30 -14.21
CA VAL A 123 32.52 -17.39 -14.31
C VAL A 123 31.12 -16.91 -13.90
N TYR A 124 31.02 -16.09 -12.85
CA TYR A 124 29.78 -15.43 -12.47
C TYR A 124 29.26 -14.52 -13.59
N ALA A 125 30.11 -13.76 -14.28
CA ALA A 125 29.69 -12.96 -15.43
C ALA A 125 29.24 -13.81 -16.64
N GLU A 126 29.82 -15.01 -16.86
CA GLU A 126 29.31 -16.00 -17.84
C GLU A 126 27.91 -16.50 -17.44
N VAL A 127 27.72 -16.88 -16.17
CA VAL A 127 26.44 -17.31 -15.60
C VAL A 127 25.39 -16.20 -15.69
N GLU A 128 25.68 -15.00 -15.15
CA GLU A 128 24.83 -13.81 -15.20
C GLU A 128 24.39 -13.49 -16.62
N ARG A 129 25.30 -13.54 -17.61
CA ARG A 129 24.93 -13.31 -19.01
C ARG A 129 23.93 -14.33 -19.54
N THR A 130 24.05 -15.61 -19.21
CA THR A 130 23.11 -16.66 -19.68
C THR A 130 21.78 -16.64 -18.95
N LEU A 131 21.77 -16.28 -17.66
CA LEU A 131 20.56 -16.15 -16.87
C LEU A 131 19.66 -15.03 -17.38
N TYR A 132 20.28 -13.94 -17.84
CA TYR A 132 19.61 -12.74 -18.30
C TYR A 132 19.68 -12.54 -19.82
N GLU A 133 20.05 -13.57 -20.59
CA GLU A 133 20.07 -13.51 -22.05
C GLU A 133 18.63 -13.38 -22.57
N GLY A 134 18.35 -12.29 -23.28
CA GLY A 134 16.99 -11.96 -23.70
C GLY A 134 16.12 -11.28 -22.63
N THR A 135 16.66 -10.91 -21.46
CA THR A 135 15.93 -10.11 -20.46
C THR A 135 16.56 -8.74 -20.24
N MET A 136 15.72 -7.71 -20.14
CA MET A 136 16.09 -6.35 -19.78
C MET A 136 15.53 -5.98 -18.40
N ARG A 137 16.27 -5.19 -17.62
CA ARG A 137 15.72 -4.58 -16.42
C ARG A 137 14.72 -3.49 -16.83
N THR A 138 13.61 -3.39 -16.14
CA THR A 138 12.62 -2.32 -16.28
C THR A 138 12.37 -1.70 -14.93
N ALA A 139 12.13 -0.39 -14.91
CA ALA A 139 11.69 0.34 -13.74
C ALA A 139 10.35 1.01 -14.05
N VAL A 140 9.44 1.02 -13.07
CA VAL A 140 8.27 1.89 -13.03
C VAL A 140 8.33 2.68 -11.73
N VAL A 141 8.23 4.00 -11.79
CA VAL A 141 8.39 4.93 -10.67
C VAL A 141 7.14 5.81 -10.57
N ALA A 142 6.71 6.14 -9.36
CA ALA A 142 5.65 7.11 -9.10
C ALA A 142 5.97 7.98 -7.87
N THR A 143 5.54 9.23 -7.91
CA THR A 143 5.72 10.19 -6.82
C THR A 143 4.82 9.84 -5.62
N LEU A 144 5.41 9.81 -4.43
CA LEU A 144 4.70 9.71 -3.15
C LEU A 144 4.54 11.11 -2.56
N GLN A 145 3.29 11.54 -2.44
CA GLN A 145 2.91 12.85 -1.93
C GLN A 145 2.66 12.78 -0.42
N GLY A 146 3.30 13.67 0.33
CA GLY A 146 3.16 13.77 1.80
C GLY A 146 4.04 12.81 2.61
N LEU A 147 4.78 11.92 1.94
CA LEU A 147 5.77 11.04 2.57
C LEU A 147 7.08 11.79 2.85
N VAL A 148 7.61 11.62 4.06
CA VAL A 148 8.98 11.98 4.46
C VAL A 148 9.72 10.69 4.80
N LEU A 149 10.92 10.51 4.27
CA LEU A 149 11.80 9.36 4.56
C LEU A 149 13.04 9.88 5.31
N GLU A 150 13.38 9.27 6.45
CA GLU A 150 14.68 9.51 7.09
C GLU A 150 15.82 8.84 6.29
N SER A 151 15.61 7.59 5.87
CA SER A 151 16.55 6.83 5.03
C SER A 151 16.51 7.27 3.56
N ASP A 152 17.67 7.21 2.89
CA ASP A 152 17.78 7.52 1.46
C ASP A 152 17.00 6.53 0.57
N ARG A 153 16.92 5.25 0.99
CA ARG A 153 16.21 4.15 0.31
C ARG A 153 15.76 3.10 1.32
N VAL A 154 14.52 2.63 1.18
CA VAL A 154 13.94 1.50 1.93
C VAL A 154 13.54 0.42 0.92
N ASP A 155 14.14 -0.76 1.00
CA ASP A 155 13.74 -1.88 0.15
C ASP A 155 12.57 -2.64 0.81
N LEU A 156 11.50 -2.90 0.05
CA LEU A 156 10.28 -3.58 0.50
C LEU A 156 10.17 -5.01 -0.07
N GLY A 157 11.24 -5.51 -0.70
CA GLY A 157 11.29 -6.86 -1.24
C GLY A 157 10.57 -7.03 -2.58
N ALA A 158 10.86 -8.13 -3.26
CA ALA A 158 10.33 -8.44 -4.59
C ALA A 158 10.41 -7.24 -5.56
N GLY A 159 11.54 -6.52 -5.57
CA GLY A 159 11.82 -5.36 -6.42
C GLY A 159 10.93 -4.13 -6.18
N LEU A 160 10.13 -4.09 -5.12
CA LEU A 160 9.40 -2.89 -4.68
C LEU A 160 10.25 -2.12 -3.67
N MET A 161 10.32 -0.79 -3.81
CA MET A 161 11.13 0.05 -2.93
C MET A 161 10.52 1.45 -2.76
N LEU A 162 10.84 2.07 -1.63
CA LEU A 162 10.72 3.51 -1.40
C LEU A 162 12.10 4.14 -1.49
N ALA A 163 12.19 5.36 -2.02
CA ALA A 163 13.41 6.14 -1.94
C ALA A 163 13.10 7.63 -1.99
N ARG A 164 14.07 8.45 -1.57
CA ARG A 164 14.08 9.85 -1.94
C ARG A 164 14.35 9.98 -3.44
N GLY A 165 13.61 10.84 -4.13
CA GLY A 165 13.71 10.97 -5.59
C GLY A 165 15.09 11.43 -6.08
N ASP A 166 15.83 12.19 -5.27
CA ASP A 166 17.21 12.62 -5.57
C ASP A 166 18.27 11.53 -5.38
N ARG A 167 17.88 10.37 -4.84
CA ARG A 167 18.78 9.23 -4.54
C ARG A 167 18.65 8.06 -5.48
N ILE A 168 17.74 8.12 -6.46
CA ILE A 168 17.57 7.10 -7.49
C ILE A 168 17.53 7.71 -8.88
N ASP A 169 17.75 6.88 -9.90
CA ASP A 169 17.44 7.28 -11.27
C ASP A 169 15.92 7.29 -11.46
N ALA A 170 15.36 8.50 -11.38
CA ALA A 170 13.95 8.80 -11.61
C ALA A 170 13.86 10.06 -12.50
N PRO A 171 12.77 10.22 -13.28
CA PRO A 171 12.63 11.40 -14.13
C PRO A 171 12.46 12.67 -13.26
N PRO A 172 13.02 13.83 -13.66
CA PRO A 172 12.91 15.08 -12.91
C PRO A 172 11.46 15.44 -12.53
N GLU A 173 10.50 15.06 -13.37
CA GLU A 173 9.07 15.26 -13.18
C GLU A 173 8.46 14.44 -12.03
N ALA A 174 9.12 13.34 -11.62
CA ALA A 174 8.76 12.56 -10.44
C ALA A 174 9.37 13.13 -9.16
N VAL A 175 10.63 13.56 -9.27
CA VAL A 175 11.50 13.98 -8.17
C VAL A 175 11.15 15.39 -7.69
N TRP A 176 10.88 16.32 -8.60
CA TRP A 176 10.70 17.72 -8.27
C TRP A 176 9.23 18.16 -8.40
N PRO A 177 8.72 18.95 -7.44
CA PRO A 177 7.35 19.50 -7.52
C PRO A 177 7.19 20.38 -8.76
N LEU A 178 6.28 19.99 -9.66
CA LEU A 178 6.03 20.70 -10.91
C LEU A 178 4.88 21.70 -10.78
N GLY A 179 3.90 21.46 -9.91
CA GLY A 179 2.76 22.34 -9.70
C GLY A 179 3.07 23.58 -8.85
N PRO A 180 2.43 24.75 -9.10
CA PRO A 180 2.59 25.94 -8.25
C PRO A 180 2.29 25.66 -6.78
N GLY A 181 1.15 25.02 -6.49
CA GLY A 181 0.73 24.66 -5.12
C GLY A 181 1.47 23.45 -4.51
N GLU A 182 2.27 22.73 -5.30
CA GLU A 182 3.22 21.73 -4.76
C GLU A 182 4.51 22.41 -4.34
N ARG A 183 5.04 23.34 -5.16
CA ARG A 183 6.27 24.09 -4.89
C ARG A 183 6.19 24.97 -3.65
N GLU A 184 5.03 25.56 -3.36
CA GLU A 184 4.79 26.34 -2.14
C GLU A 184 4.76 25.46 -0.86
N ARG A 185 4.59 24.14 -1.00
CA ARG A 185 4.46 23.18 0.12
C ARG A 185 5.64 22.22 0.24
N ALA A 186 6.47 22.11 -0.78
CA ALA A 186 7.56 21.15 -0.86
C ALA A 186 8.89 21.77 -0.41
N THR A 187 9.43 21.24 0.69
CA THR A 187 10.71 21.67 1.29
C THR A 187 11.94 21.04 0.60
N GLY A 188 11.75 20.18 -0.40
CA GLY A 188 12.83 19.40 -1.03
C GLY A 188 12.33 18.47 -2.15
N PRO A 189 13.14 17.48 -2.57
CA PRO A 189 12.74 16.47 -3.53
C PRO A 189 11.64 15.56 -2.93
N ASN A 190 10.70 15.13 -3.76
CA ASN A 190 9.66 14.19 -3.38
C ASN A 190 10.25 12.80 -3.08
N ALA A 191 9.60 12.06 -2.18
CA ALA A 191 9.77 10.62 -2.13
C ALA A 191 9.10 9.95 -3.34
N VAL A 192 9.60 8.76 -3.70
CA VAL A 192 9.11 7.97 -4.85
C VAL A 192 9.01 6.50 -4.47
N CYS A 193 7.99 5.81 -4.98
CA CYS A 193 7.97 4.35 -5.00
C CYS A 193 8.42 3.86 -6.37
N ALA A 194 9.29 2.85 -6.39
CA ALA A 194 9.73 2.20 -7.62
C ALA A 194 9.44 0.70 -7.58
N LEU A 195 9.10 0.14 -8.74
CA LEU A 195 9.02 -1.28 -9.01
C LEU A 195 10.04 -1.63 -10.10
N GLU A 196 11.05 -2.42 -9.75
CA GLU A 196 12.07 -2.91 -10.66
C GLU A 196 11.81 -4.38 -11.03
N ARG A 197 11.89 -4.72 -12.32
CA ARG A 197 11.61 -6.06 -12.85
C ARG A 197 12.55 -6.41 -13.99
N ASP A 198 13.15 -7.58 -13.93
CA ASP A 198 13.69 -8.22 -15.13
C ASP A 198 12.53 -8.81 -15.93
N VAL A 199 12.41 -8.42 -17.20
CA VAL A 199 11.38 -8.89 -18.14
C VAL A 199 12.04 -9.30 -19.45
N GLU A 200 11.39 -10.13 -20.26
CA GLU A 200 11.87 -10.43 -21.61
C GLU A 200 12.01 -9.14 -22.44
N ALA A 201 13.02 -9.04 -23.31
CA ALA A 201 13.36 -7.81 -24.04
C ALA A 201 12.22 -7.28 -24.93
N ASP A 202 11.37 -8.17 -25.45
CA ASP A 202 10.19 -7.82 -26.26
C ASP A 202 8.91 -7.62 -25.41
N SER A 203 8.97 -7.83 -24.09
CA SER A 203 7.81 -7.65 -23.20
C SER A 203 7.51 -6.16 -22.93
N PRO A 204 6.22 -5.79 -22.82
CA PRO A 204 5.84 -4.44 -22.41
C PRO A 204 6.25 -4.15 -20.96
N LEU A 205 6.38 -2.87 -20.62
CA LEU A 205 6.64 -2.43 -19.25
C LEU A 205 5.61 -3.03 -18.26
N PRO A 206 6.02 -3.38 -17.02
CA PRO A 206 5.17 -4.02 -16.00
C PRO A 206 4.16 -3.07 -15.33
N ALA A 207 3.58 -2.13 -16.09
CA ALA A 207 2.66 -1.09 -15.63
C ALA A 207 1.42 -1.62 -14.87
N THR A 208 0.91 -2.80 -15.27
CA THR A 208 -0.21 -3.44 -14.56
C THR A 208 0.22 -4.06 -13.23
N GLU A 209 1.43 -4.63 -13.12
CA GLU A 209 1.94 -5.08 -11.82
C GLU A 209 2.23 -3.87 -10.92
N ALA A 210 2.91 -2.84 -11.44
CA ALA A 210 3.20 -1.61 -10.71
C ALA A 210 1.93 -0.99 -10.12
N ARG A 211 0.85 -0.84 -10.90
CA ARG A 211 -0.44 -0.35 -10.40
C ARG A 211 -1.02 -1.18 -9.24
N VAL A 212 -0.89 -2.52 -9.29
CA VAL A 212 -1.39 -3.41 -8.22
C VAL A 212 -0.50 -3.34 -6.99
N ARG A 213 0.82 -3.38 -7.16
CA ARG A 213 1.82 -3.29 -6.08
C ARG A 213 1.74 -1.94 -5.36
N PHE A 214 1.72 -0.83 -6.11
CA PHE A 214 1.62 0.52 -5.57
C PHE A 214 0.30 0.77 -4.84
N ARG A 215 -0.83 0.24 -5.33
CA ARG A 215 -2.09 0.32 -4.58
C ARG A 215 -2.02 -0.44 -3.25
N ARG A 216 -1.46 -1.65 -3.24
CA ARG A 216 -1.24 -2.43 -2.01
C ARG A 216 -0.28 -1.76 -1.04
N LEU A 217 0.78 -1.12 -1.55
CA LEU A 217 1.70 -0.31 -0.77
C LEU A 217 1.00 0.89 -0.13
N LEU A 218 0.19 1.63 -0.89
CA LEU A 218 -0.60 2.75 -0.35
C LEU A 218 -1.56 2.29 0.75
N THR A 219 -2.23 1.14 0.54
CA THR A 219 -3.05 0.49 1.57
C THR A 219 -2.24 0.08 2.80
N ALA A 220 -1.03 -0.45 2.62
CA ALA A 220 -0.14 -0.82 3.73
C ALA A 220 0.28 0.39 4.55
N MET A 221 0.75 1.47 3.90
CA MET A 221 1.13 2.72 4.57
C MET A 221 -0.06 3.37 5.30
N ARG A 222 -1.27 3.27 4.71
CA ARG A 222 -2.50 3.72 5.37
C ARG A 222 -2.86 2.81 6.57
N LEU A 223 -2.84 1.49 6.45
CA LEU A 223 -3.14 0.59 7.58
C LEU A 223 -2.07 0.63 8.70
N PHE A 224 -0.82 0.97 8.38
CA PHE A 224 0.27 1.07 9.35
C PHE A 224 0.01 2.14 10.41
N LYS A 225 -0.19 3.40 10.01
CA LYS A 225 -0.43 4.54 10.91
C LYS A 225 -1.15 5.71 10.21
N PRO A 226 -1.83 6.61 10.95
CA PRO A 226 -2.42 7.82 10.36
C PRO A 226 -1.37 8.74 9.74
N GLY A 227 -1.77 9.45 8.68
CA GLY A 227 -0.93 10.48 8.05
C GLY A 227 -1.21 10.67 6.57
N ARG A 228 -0.67 11.76 6.04
CA ARG A 228 -0.87 12.24 4.67
C ARG A 228 -0.01 11.47 3.70
N VAL A 229 -0.57 10.42 3.10
CA VAL A 229 0.07 9.66 2.02
C VAL A 229 -0.86 9.44 0.83
N ALA A 230 -0.34 9.73 -0.36
CA ALA A 230 -0.95 9.42 -1.66
C ALA A 230 0.14 9.10 -2.70
N ILE A 231 -0.21 8.34 -3.74
CA ILE A 231 0.68 8.10 -4.89
C ILE A 231 0.07 8.80 -6.10
N ALA A 232 0.90 9.53 -6.85
CA ALA A 232 0.46 10.23 -8.05
C ALA A 232 -0.22 9.28 -9.06
N GLY A 233 -1.35 9.72 -9.63
CA GLY A 233 -2.11 8.95 -10.63
C GLY A 233 -1.37 8.74 -11.95
N LEU A 234 -0.31 9.51 -12.19
CA LEU A 234 0.66 9.36 -13.27
C LEU A 234 2.01 8.92 -12.66
N GLY A 235 2.59 7.87 -13.23
CA GLY A 235 3.98 7.50 -12.99
C GLY A 235 4.77 7.49 -14.30
N TRP A 236 5.98 6.96 -14.25
CA TRP A 236 6.89 6.85 -15.39
C TRP A 236 7.50 5.46 -15.42
N GLY A 237 7.67 4.88 -16.60
CA GLY A 237 8.34 3.60 -16.77
C GLY A 237 9.45 3.68 -17.81
N ARG A 238 10.45 2.82 -17.69
CA ARG A 238 11.64 2.83 -18.56
C ARG A 238 12.30 1.44 -18.62
N PRO A 239 12.62 0.92 -19.81
CA PRO A 239 13.53 -0.23 -19.96
C PRO A 239 14.99 0.20 -19.82
N GLU A 240 15.87 -0.72 -19.44
CA GLU A 240 17.31 -0.50 -19.23
C GLU A 240 17.96 0.25 -20.41
N GLY A 241 18.57 1.41 -20.14
CA GLY A 241 19.15 2.28 -21.17
C GLY A 241 18.17 3.04 -22.07
N GLY A 242 16.85 2.87 -21.88
CA GLY A 242 15.81 3.59 -22.62
C GLY A 242 15.51 5.00 -22.08
N VAL A 243 14.39 5.58 -22.53
CA VAL A 243 13.86 6.87 -22.04
C VAL A 243 12.64 6.67 -21.14
N TRP A 244 12.47 7.55 -20.15
CA TRP A 244 11.29 7.57 -19.31
C TRP A 244 10.04 7.90 -20.14
N GLN A 245 9.01 7.05 -20.04
CA GLN A 245 7.72 7.25 -20.70
C GLN A 245 6.57 7.27 -19.66
N PRO A 246 5.54 8.09 -19.84
CA PRO A 246 4.43 8.22 -18.90
C PRO A 246 3.61 6.93 -18.80
N VAL A 247 3.28 6.52 -17.58
CA VAL A 247 2.49 5.34 -17.25
C VAL A 247 1.26 5.75 -16.43
N PRO A 248 0.02 5.58 -16.94
CA PRO A 248 -1.18 5.86 -16.16
C PRO A 248 -1.39 4.79 -15.08
N LEU A 249 -1.34 5.20 -13.82
CA LEU A 249 -1.49 4.31 -12.67
C LEU A 249 -2.90 4.38 -12.07
N ALA A 250 -3.57 5.54 -12.14
CA ALA A 250 -4.91 5.77 -11.59
C ALA A 250 -4.99 5.32 -10.10
N LEU A 251 -4.15 5.98 -9.30
CA LEU A 251 -4.05 5.84 -7.85
C LEU A 251 -4.80 7.01 -7.18
N GLY A 252 -5.05 6.87 -5.87
CA GLY A 252 -6.12 7.54 -5.13
C GLY A 252 -6.04 9.07 -5.04
N GLY A 253 -7.07 9.65 -4.41
CA GLY A 253 -7.11 11.06 -4.04
C GLY A 253 -6.02 11.50 -3.05
N PRO A 254 -5.89 12.82 -2.83
CA PRO A 254 -4.88 13.37 -1.93
C PRO A 254 -5.09 12.88 -0.49
N GLY A 255 -4.00 12.61 0.22
CA GLY A 255 -4.06 12.24 1.63
C GLY A 255 -4.41 13.42 2.55
N ARG A 256 -4.88 13.09 3.76
CA ARG A 256 -5.18 14.01 4.86
C ARG A 256 -4.23 13.83 6.05
N GLY A 257 -4.16 14.84 6.90
CA GLY A 257 -3.47 14.79 8.19
C GLY A 257 -2.06 15.37 8.15
N GLU A 258 -1.27 15.04 9.17
CA GLU A 258 0.15 15.40 9.24
C GLU A 258 0.99 14.66 8.19
N PRO A 259 2.18 15.15 7.81
CA PRO A 259 3.09 14.43 6.92
C PRO A 259 3.35 13.00 7.41
N TRP A 260 3.32 12.03 6.50
CA TRP A 260 3.60 10.63 6.85
C TRP A 260 5.12 10.44 6.89
N VAL A 261 5.70 10.43 8.09
CA VAL A 261 7.15 10.23 8.30
C VAL A 261 7.43 8.75 8.46
N LEU A 262 8.43 8.20 7.76
CA LEU A 262 8.99 6.87 8.02
C LEU A 262 10.32 7.02 8.74
N THR A 263 10.40 6.53 9.97
CA THR A 263 11.68 6.45 10.69
C THR A 263 12.45 5.19 10.31
N ALA A 264 13.76 5.17 10.57
CA ALA A 264 14.60 4.00 10.30
C ALA A 264 14.15 2.74 11.08
N ASP A 265 13.63 2.92 12.30
CA ASP A 265 13.20 1.82 13.18
C ASP A 265 11.87 1.18 12.74
N GLU A 266 11.02 1.92 12.00
CA GLU A 266 9.72 1.43 11.47
C GLU A 266 9.85 0.64 10.16
N GLU A 267 10.97 0.76 9.45
CA GLU A 267 11.23 0.06 8.19
C GLU A 267 11.02 -1.47 8.21
N PRO A 268 11.51 -2.24 9.22
CA PRO A 268 11.25 -3.67 9.31
C PRO A 268 9.76 -4.01 9.45
N GLU A 269 9.03 -3.29 10.29
CA GLU A 269 7.60 -3.54 10.54
C GLU A 269 6.76 -3.20 9.30
N LEU A 270 7.05 -2.08 8.62
CA LEU A 270 6.40 -1.73 7.37
C LEU A 270 6.64 -2.78 6.27
N ARG A 271 7.87 -3.33 6.19
CA ARG A 271 8.23 -4.37 5.21
C ARG A 271 7.41 -5.65 5.43
N GLU A 272 7.30 -6.09 6.68
CA GLU A 272 6.46 -7.25 7.05
C GLU A 272 4.99 -7.01 6.71
N LEU A 273 4.44 -5.83 7.07
CA LEU A 273 3.05 -5.48 6.75
C LEU A 273 2.79 -5.44 5.23
N VAL A 274 3.73 -4.93 4.42
CA VAL A 274 3.64 -4.92 2.95
C VAL A 274 3.62 -6.34 2.38
N GLU A 275 4.40 -7.26 2.94
CA GLU A 275 4.41 -8.67 2.54
C GLU A 275 3.09 -9.38 2.92
N LEU A 276 2.62 -9.20 4.16
CA LEU A 276 1.33 -9.73 4.63
C LEU A 276 0.19 -9.26 3.71
N ILE A 277 0.08 -7.95 3.45
CA ILE A 277 -0.94 -7.37 2.55
C ILE A 277 -0.79 -7.85 1.10
N ALA A 278 0.42 -8.14 0.63
CA ALA A 278 0.62 -8.73 -0.69
C ALA A 278 0.08 -10.16 -0.80
N SER A 279 0.10 -10.93 0.31
CA SER A 279 -0.47 -12.28 0.38
C SER A 279 -1.97 -12.30 0.69
N ALA A 280 -2.48 -11.29 1.40
CA ALA A 280 -3.83 -11.24 1.94
C ALA A 280 -4.93 -11.34 0.87
N ARG A 281 -6.00 -12.08 1.21
CA ARG A 281 -7.18 -12.30 0.37
C ARG A 281 -8.41 -11.59 0.94
N THR A 282 -8.43 -10.27 0.87
CA THR A 282 -9.62 -9.49 1.21
C THR A 282 -10.76 -9.80 0.24
N SER A 283 -11.92 -10.22 0.76
CA SER A 283 -13.12 -10.48 -0.04
C SER A 283 -14.39 -10.08 0.75
N GLY A 284 -15.54 -10.04 0.07
CA GLY A 284 -16.83 -9.72 0.69
C GLY A 284 -16.80 -8.41 1.51
N ARG A 285 -17.25 -8.50 2.76
CA ARG A 285 -17.34 -7.38 3.71
C ARG A 285 -15.99 -6.73 4.01
N ILE A 286 -14.90 -7.50 4.13
CA ILE A 286 -13.56 -6.95 4.41
C ILE A 286 -13.08 -6.09 3.23
N ALA A 287 -13.21 -6.59 2.00
CA ALA A 287 -12.83 -5.84 0.80
C ALA A 287 -13.67 -4.56 0.62
N TRP A 288 -14.97 -4.60 0.96
CA TRP A 288 -15.83 -3.43 0.90
C TRP A 288 -15.48 -2.41 1.99
N SER A 289 -15.28 -2.86 3.23
CA SER A 289 -14.93 -2.01 4.37
C SER A 289 -13.58 -1.32 4.16
N LEU A 290 -12.58 -2.06 3.66
CA LEU A 290 -11.29 -1.51 3.26
C LEU A 290 -11.46 -0.44 2.17
N ALA A 291 -12.27 -0.70 1.14
CA ALA A 291 -12.53 0.29 0.10
C ALA A 291 -13.25 1.56 0.62
N ARG A 292 -14.06 1.46 1.67
CA ARG A 292 -14.63 2.64 2.36
C ARG A 292 -13.57 3.38 3.17
N PHE A 293 -12.76 2.68 3.95
CA PHE A 293 -11.63 3.27 4.69
C PHE A 293 -10.67 4.04 3.76
N GLU A 294 -10.30 3.45 2.61
CA GLU A 294 -9.49 4.12 1.58
C GLU A 294 -10.14 5.42 1.06
N MET A 295 -11.45 5.42 0.79
CA MET A 295 -12.19 6.65 0.44
C MET A 295 -12.17 7.67 1.58
N GLY A 296 -12.24 7.21 2.84
CA GLY A 296 -12.09 8.02 4.04
C GLY A 296 -10.72 8.70 4.08
N CYS A 297 -9.62 7.97 3.84
CA CYS A 297 -8.25 8.53 3.78
C CYS A 297 -8.05 9.56 2.63
N GLU A 298 -8.88 9.53 1.59
CA GLU A 298 -8.83 10.43 0.43
C GLU A 298 -9.68 11.70 0.57
N ARG A 299 -10.40 11.88 1.70
CA ARG A 299 -11.17 13.10 1.98
C ARG A 299 -10.29 14.25 2.44
N SER A 300 -10.66 15.46 2.02
CA SER A 300 -10.00 16.72 2.41
C SER A 300 -10.01 16.97 3.91
N THR A 301 -11.08 16.59 4.62
CA THR A 301 -11.27 16.85 6.05
C THR A 301 -11.66 15.59 6.83
N ASP A 302 -11.37 15.57 8.14
CA ASP A 302 -11.71 14.45 9.04
C ASP A 302 -13.23 14.26 9.13
N VAL A 303 -13.96 15.39 9.10
CA VAL A 303 -15.42 15.48 9.12
C VAL A 303 -16.07 14.83 7.88
N GLU A 304 -15.47 15.01 6.68
CA GLU A 304 -15.92 14.32 5.46
C GLU A 304 -15.61 12.81 5.49
N ALA A 305 -14.50 12.41 6.11
CA ALA A 305 -14.08 11.01 6.23
C ALA A 305 -14.97 10.20 7.18
N LEU A 306 -15.61 10.86 8.16
CA LEU A 306 -16.46 10.23 9.17
C LEU A 306 -17.50 9.27 8.58
N THR A 307 -18.25 9.68 7.54
CA THR A 307 -19.25 8.81 6.91
C THR A 307 -18.63 7.61 6.17
N ASP A 308 -17.42 7.73 5.64
CA ASP A 308 -16.74 6.59 5.05
C ASP A 308 -16.26 5.60 6.13
N ASN A 309 -15.69 6.11 7.23
CA ASN A 309 -15.23 5.32 8.37
C ASN A 309 -16.38 4.63 9.13
N LEU A 310 -17.48 5.34 9.41
CA LEU A 310 -18.67 4.75 10.04
C LEU A 310 -19.32 3.67 9.16
N LEU A 311 -19.31 3.86 7.82
CA LEU A 311 -19.78 2.82 6.91
C LEU A 311 -18.84 1.60 6.91
N ALA A 312 -17.52 1.79 6.99
CA ALA A 312 -16.57 0.69 7.15
C ALA A 312 -16.86 -0.13 8.43
N ILE A 313 -16.97 0.50 9.60
CA ILE A 313 -17.32 -0.18 10.87
C ILE A 313 -18.62 -0.96 10.76
N ARG A 314 -19.66 -0.36 10.15
CA ARG A 314 -20.97 -1.03 9.99
C ARG A 314 -20.89 -2.30 9.15
N SER A 315 -20.05 -2.33 8.11
CA SER A 315 -19.84 -3.52 7.30
C SER A 315 -18.90 -4.54 7.94
N LEU A 316 -17.97 -4.12 8.81
CA LEU A 316 -17.10 -5.02 9.57
C LEU A 316 -17.89 -5.81 10.63
N LEU A 317 -18.77 -5.12 11.37
CA LEU A 317 -19.48 -5.68 12.53
C LEU A 317 -20.94 -6.11 12.23
N ASP A 318 -21.27 -6.28 10.95
CA ASP A 318 -22.57 -6.79 10.46
C ASP A 318 -23.78 -5.99 11.01
N ALA A 319 -23.76 -4.67 10.81
CA ALA A 319 -24.84 -3.75 11.17
C ALA A 319 -25.73 -3.35 9.98
N ASP A 320 -26.04 -4.35 9.15
CA ASP A 320 -26.92 -4.23 7.98
C ASP A 320 -28.41 -4.13 8.38
N ASP A 321 -28.82 -4.74 9.49
CA ASP A 321 -30.18 -4.71 10.04
C ASP A 321 -30.30 -3.89 11.34
N ASP A 322 -31.51 -3.79 11.91
CA ASP A 322 -31.75 -3.00 13.13
C ASP A 322 -31.13 -3.62 14.39
N ALA A 323 -31.04 -4.96 14.45
CA ALA A 323 -30.44 -5.67 15.58
C ALA A 323 -28.91 -5.50 15.61
N GLY A 324 -28.26 -5.62 14.45
CA GLY A 324 -26.85 -5.33 14.26
C GLY A 324 -26.52 -3.86 14.52
N ARG A 325 -27.38 -2.92 14.09
CA ARG A 325 -27.24 -1.50 14.44
C ARG A 325 -27.31 -1.24 15.95
N ALA A 326 -28.22 -1.89 16.66
CA ALA A 326 -28.37 -1.72 18.10
C ALA A 326 -27.20 -2.30 18.93
N SER A 327 -26.57 -3.37 18.43
CA SER A 327 -25.43 -4.04 19.08
C SER A 327 -24.05 -3.50 18.64
N LEU A 328 -24.00 -2.69 17.57
CA LEU A 328 -22.77 -2.23 16.94
C LEU A 328 -21.74 -1.61 17.90
N ALA A 329 -22.17 -0.66 18.73
CA ALA A 329 -21.28 0.05 19.65
C ALA A 329 -20.80 -0.84 20.81
N GLN A 330 -21.59 -1.85 21.19
CA GLN A 330 -21.20 -2.85 22.17
C GLN A 330 -20.16 -3.82 21.60
N ARG A 331 -20.32 -4.25 20.34
CA ARG A 331 -19.33 -5.08 19.62
C ARG A 331 -18.01 -4.35 19.40
N LEU A 332 -18.06 -3.06 19.02
CA LEU A 332 -16.85 -2.26 18.88
C LEU A 332 -16.10 -2.13 20.22
N GLY A 333 -16.84 -1.83 21.31
CA GLY A 333 -16.26 -1.81 22.66
C GLY A 333 -15.64 -3.16 23.07
N ALA A 334 -16.25 -4.28 22.70
CA ALA A 334 -15.72 -5.61 23.00
C ALA A 334 -14.40 -5.94 22.30
N LEU A 335 -14.18 -5.44 21.08
CA LEU A 335 -12.99 -5.70 20.27
C LEU A 335 -11.87 -4.67 20.45
N CYS A 336 -12.21 -3.42 20.80
CA CYS A 336 -11.28 -2.30 20.77
C CYS A 336 -11.02 -1.65 22.14
N ALA A 337 -11.54 -2.22 23.23
CA ALA A 337 -11.39 -1.64 24.57
C ALA A 337 -11.44 -2.70 25.70
N GLU A 338 -10.67 -2.43 26.74
CA GLU A 338 -10.72 -3.17 28.01
C GLU A 338 -12.11 -3.09 28.65
N GLU A 339 -12.47 -4.11 29.43
CA GLU A 339 -13.81 -4.20 30.07
C GLU A 339 -14.30 -2.90 30.76
N PRO A 340 -13.51 -2.21 31.61
CA PRO A 340 -13.92 -0.93 32.21
C PRO A 340 -14.09 0.22 31.21
N GLU A 341 -13.47 0.15 30.04
CA GLU A 341 -13.45 1.22 29.02
C GLU A 341 -14.53 1.06 27.95
N ARG A 342 -15.07 -0.16 27.77
CA ARG A 342 -16.15 -0.46 26.80
C ARG A 342 -17.34 0.52 26.86
N PRO A 343 -17.82 0.97 28.04
CA PRO A 343 -18.90 1.97 28.12
C PRO A 343 -18.52 3.32 27.50
N ALA A 344 -17.26 3.76 27.66
CA ALA A 344 -16.75 4.99 27.09
C ALA A 344 -16.61 4.88 25.56
N THR A 345 -15.98 3.81 25.07
CA THR A 345 -15.86 3.52 23.61
C THR A 345 -17.22 3.44 22.94
N ARG A 346 -18.21 2.80 23.59
CA ARG A 346 -19.60 2.79 23.15
C ARG A 346 -20.18 4.21 23.03
N ALA A 347 -20.04 5.04 24.06
CA ALA A 347 -20.55 6.40 24.08
C ALA A 347 -19.91 7.28 22.99
N ARG A 348 -18.59 7.12 22.75
CA ARG A 348 -17.87 7.79 21.65
C ARG A 348 -18.44 7.38 20.29
N LEU A 349 -18.66 6.09 20.01
CA LEU A 349 -19.27 5.69 18.73
C LEU A 349 -20.71 6.22 18.56
N GLU A 350 -21.52 6.20 19.62
CA GLU A 350 -22.87 6.78 19.59
C GLU A 350 -22.85 8.30 19.32
N ALA A 351 -21.88 9.03 19.89
CA ALA A 351 -21.63 10.44 19.60
C ALA A 351 -21.16 10.66 18.15
N ALA A 352 -20.32 9.79 17.59
CA ALA A 352 -19.87 9.88 16.21
C ALA A 352 -21.03 9.75 15.21
N PHE A 353 -21.96 8.83 15.44
CA PHE A 353 -23.21 8.74 14.67
C PHE A 353 -24.13 9.96 14.89
N ALA A 354 -24.09 10.61 16.05
CA ALA A 354 -24.83 11.86 16.28
C ALA A 354 -24.22 13.03 15.48
N LEU A 355 -22.89 13.14 15.46
CA LEU A 355 -22.15 14.08 14.63
C LEU A 355 -22.46 13.89 13.14
N GLU A 356 -22.40 12.65 12.62
CA GLU A 356 -22.78 12.36 11.23
C GLU A 356 -24.20 12.88 10.90
N ARG A 357 -25.19 12.60 11.75
CA ARG A 357 -26.57 13.07 11.54
C ARG A 357 -26.68 14.60 11.55
N ARG A 358 -25.90 15.31 12.38
CA ARG A 358 -25.84 16.78 12.37
C ARG A 358 -25.28 17.31 11.04
N LEU A 359 -24.20 16.72 10.56
CA LEU A 359 -23.55 17.09 9.30
C LEU A 359 -24.48 16.86 8.10
N MET A 360 -25.15 15.69 8.05
CA MET A 360 -26.15 15.39 7.02
C MET A 360 -27.37 16.32 7.06
N ALA A 361 -27.71 16.88 8.22
CA ALA A 361 -28.74 17.91 8.38
C ALA A 361 -28.27 19.32 7.97
N GLY A 362 -27.01 19.47 7.54
CA GLY A 362 -26.43 20.76 7.12
C GLY A 362 -25.99 21.66 8.27
N ALA A 363 -25.73 21.10 9.46
CA ALA A 363 -25.12 21.85 10.55
C ALA A 363 -23.71 22.33 10.15
N ALA A 364 -23.45 23.63 10.29
CA ALA A 364 -22.09 24.14 10.24
C ALA A 364 -21.37 23.71 11.52
N VAL A 365 -20.54 22.69 11.41
CA VAL A 365 -19.62 22.27 12.47
C VAL A 365 -18.25 22.81 12.10
N ASP A 366 -17.71 23.68 12.96
CA ASP A 366 -16.30 24.06 12.86
C ASP A 366 -15.45 22.91 13.42
N PRO A 367 -14.54 22.29 12.64
CA PRO A 367 -13.76 21.15 13.10
C PRO A 367 -12.70 21.51 14.16
N ASP A 368 -12.34 22.79 14.28
CA ASP A 368 -11.26 23.29 15.14
C ASP A 368 -11.78 24.10 16.36
N LEU A 369 -13.10 24.26 16.53
CA LEU A 369 -13.69 24.90 17.71
C LEU A 369 -14.17 23.87 18.74
N ASP A 370 -13.63 23.97 19.96
CA ASP A 370 -14.21 23.39 21.17
C ASP A 370 -15.51 24.15 21.54
N GLU A 371 -16.63 23.85 20.89
CA GLU A 371 -17.97 24.40 21.22
C GLU A 371 -18.56 23.80 22.53
N GLY A 372 -17.74 23.63 23.56
CA GLY A 372 -18.16 23.14 24.89
C GLY A 372 -18.65 21.69 24.93
N GLU A 373 -18.50 20.93 23.84
CA GLU A 373 -18.69 19.48 23.84
C GLU A 373 -17.51 18.80 24.59
N GLU A 374 -17.76 17.70 25.31
CA GLU A 374 -16.75 16.98 26.09
C GLU A 374 -15.65 16.31 25.22
N THR A 375 -15.77 16.38 23.89
CA THR A 375 -14.80 15.86 22.92
C THR A 375 -14.95 16.63 21.60
N PRO A 376 -13.88 17.23 21.04
CA PRO A 376 -13.98 17.96 19.78
C PRO A 376 -14.31 17.03 18.60
N PRO A 377 -15.08 17.51 17.59
CA PRO A 377 -15.48 16.72 16.43
C PRO A 377 -14.31 16.04 15.70
N ARG A 378 -13.15 16.70 15.64
CA ARG A 378 -11.93 16.18 15.00
C ARG A 378 -11.32 15.00 15.74
N ALA A 379 -11.22 15.07 17.08
CA ALA A 379 -10.72 13.95 17.89
C ALA A 379 -11.62 12.72 17.73
N LEU A 380 -12.94 12.94 17.75
CA LEU A 380 -13.93 11.89 17.56
C LEU A 380 -13.82 11.21 16.18
N CYS A 381 -13.57 11.98 15.12
CA CYS A 381 -13.32 11.41 13.78
C CYS A 381 -12.02 10.58 13.76
N GLY A 382 -10.96 11.05 14.45
CA GLY A 382 -9.69 10.34 14.58
C GLY A 382 -9.80 9.03 15.36
N GLU A 383 -10.57 9.00 16.45
CA GLU A 383 -10.87 7.79 17.24
C GLU A 383 -11.60 6.73 16.40
N VAL A 384 -12.65 7.13 15.68
CA VAL A 384 -13.37 6.22 14.78
C VAL A 384 -12.45 5.70 13.67
N GLU A 385 -11.60 6.55 13.09
CA GLU A 385 -10.62 6.14 12.07
C GLU A 385 -9.56 5.18 12.63
N HIS A 386 -9.09 5.40 13.86
CA HIS A 386 -8.14 4.53 14.55
C HIS A 386 -8.73 3.13 14.75
N HIS A 387 -9.97 3.02 15.26
CA HIS A 387 -10.64 1.74 15.42
C HIS A 387 -10.85 1.00 14.09
N VAL A 388 -11.23 1.71 13.01
CA VAL A 388 -11.34 1.10 11.66
C VAL A 388 -10.00 0.54 11.22
N ARG A 389 -8.92 1.32 11.41
CA ARG A 389 -7.56 0.97 10.98
C ARG A 389 -7.04 -0.26 11.73
N ALA A 390 -7.20 -0.29 13.05
CA ALA A 390 -6.81 -1.43 13.89
C ALA A 390 -7.53 -2.72 13.46
N LEU A 391 -8.86 -2.71 13.43
CA LEU A 391 -9.65 -3.88 13.02
C LEU A 391 -9.31 -4.36 11.59
N LEU A 392 -9.11 -3.45 10.65
CA LEU A 392 -8.69 -3.81 9.29
C LEU A 392 -7.26 -4.37 9.25
N ARG A 393 -6.32 -3.78 10.00
CA ARG A 393 -4.94 -4.25 10.10
C ARG A 393 -4.91 -5.68 10.65
N ASP A 394 -5.61 -5.94 11.75
CA ASP A 394 -5.58 -7.23 12.44
C ASP A 394 -6.24 -8.34 11.61
N VAL A 395 -7.36 -8.08 10.95
CA VAL A 395 -8.00 -9.05 10.04
C VAL A 395 -7.14 -9.31 8.79
N VAL A 396 -6.44 -8.29 8.28
CA VAL A 396 -5.61 -8.43 7.07
C VAL A 396 -4.27 -9.12 7.36
N CYS A 397 -3.70 -8.90 8.55
CA CYS A 397 -2.54 -9.65 9.06
C CYS A 397 -2.91 -11.08 9.53
N GLY A 398 -4.18 -11.34 9.82
CA GLY A 398 -4.69 -12.65 10.26
C GLY A 398 -4.60 -12.87 11.78
N TYR A 399 -4.48 -11.80 12.58
CA TYR A 399 -4.58 -11.86 14.04
C TYR A 399 -6.04 -12.01 14.51
N LEU A 400 -7.00 -11.46 13.76
CA LEU A 400 -8.44 -11.61 14.00
C LEU A 400 -9.12 -12.38 12.85
N ASP A 401 -10.18 -13.13 13.17
CA ASP A 401 -11.03 -13.78 12.17
C ASP A 401 -11.80 -12.72 11.35
N ALA A 402 -12.10 -13.04 10.08
CA ALA A 402 -12.87 -12.19 9.20
C ALA A 402 -14.35 -12.05 9.63
N ASP A 403 -14.89 -12.97 10.44
CA ASP A 403 -16.21 -12.84 11.07
C ASP A 403 -16.12 -12.13 12.44
N LEU A 404 -15.68 -10.87 12.42
CA LEU A 404 -15.55 -10.00 13.60
C LEU A 404 -16.84 -9.90 14.43
N ARG A 405 -18.01 -10.11 13.82
CA ARG A 405 -19.29 -10.16 14.55
C ARG A 405 -19.29 -11.32 15.54
N SER A 406 -18.96 -12.53 15.09
CA SER A 406 -18.96 -13.72 15.94
C SER A 406 -17.90 -13.61 17.03
N VAL A 407 -16.71 -13.10 16.71
CA VAL A 407 -15.65 -12.83 17.70
C VAL A 407 -16.14 -11.86 18.79
N ALA A 408 -16.77 -10.75 18.40
CA ALA A 408 -17.30 -9.78 19.36
C ALA A 408 -18.46 -10.34 20.20
N ASP A 409 -19.39 -11.08 19.58
CA ASP A 409 -20.52 -11.70 20.28
C ASP A 409 -20.00 -12.77 21.30
N ASP A 410 -18.96 -13.54 20.97
CA ASP A 410 -18.32 -14.52 21.87
C ASP A 410 -17.59 -13.86 23.06
N ILE A 411 -16.89 -12.75 22.84
CA ILE A 411 -16.26 -11.94 23.93
C ILE A 411 -17.34 -11.43 24.88
N LEU A 412 -18.46 -10.91 24.35
CA LEU A 412 -19.57 -10.39 25.14
C LEU A 412 -20.31 -11.47 25.94
N VAL A 413 -20.42 -12.69 25.39
CA VAL A 413 -20.98 -13.84 26.13
C VAL A 413 -20.03 -14.33 27.21
N THR A 414 -18.71 -14.28 26.98
CA THR A 414 -17.69 -14.76 27.92
C THR A 414 -17.43 -13.79 29.08
N SER A 415 -17.48 -12.47 28.82
CA SER A 415 -17.33 -11.43 29.86
C SER A 415 -18.61 -11.14 30.65
N ALA A 416 -19.76 -11.67 30.23
CA ALA A 416 -20.94 -11.69 31.09
C ALA A 416 -20.71 -12.66 32.27
N GLU A 417 -20.41 -12.13 33.46
CA GLU A 417 -20.56 -12.90 34.71
C GLU A 417 -21.93 -13.60 34.71
N PRO A 418 -22.03 -14.84 35.21
CA PRO A 418 -23.29 -15.57 35.20
C PRO A 418 -24.32 -14.83 36.05
N ILE A 419 -25.23 -14.12 35.38
CA ILE A 419 -26.38 -13.48 36.00
C ILE A 419 -27.19 -14.60 36.64
N ASP A 420 -27.08 -14.73 37.97
CA ASP A 420 -27.89 -15.64 38.75
C ASP A 420 -29.32 -15.09 38.73
N ILE A 421 -30.10 -15.52 37.74
CA ILE A 421 -31.52 -15.17 37.58
C ILE A 421 -32.27 -15.87 38.72
N HIS A 422 -32.23 -15.26 39.89
CA HIS A 422 -33.12 -15.54 40.99
C HIS A 422 -34.55 -15.20 40.55
N ALA A 423 -35.18 -16.17 39.89
CA ALA A 423 -36.60 -16.18 39.63
C ALA A 423 -37.35 -16.15 40.97
N ARG A 424 -37.68 -14.95 41.43
CA ARG A 424 -38.48 -14.71 42.62
C ARG A 424 -39.86 -15.33 42.37
N ASP A 425 -40.13 -16.48 43.01
CA ASP A 425 -41.44 -17.11 42.93
C ASP A 425 -42.46 -16.25 43.69
N LEU A 426 -43.32 -15.54 42.94
CA LEU A 426 -44.31 -14.60 43.47
C LEU A 426 -45.53 -15.32 44.07
N ARG A 427 -45.31 -16.42 44.81
CA ARG A 427 -46.36 -17.30 45.35
C ARG A 427 -46.39 -17.40 46.87
N GLU A 428 -45.40 -16.85 47.55
CA GLU A 428 -45.34 -16.80 49.02
C GLU A 428 -45.16 -15.34 49.46
N ASP A 429 -46.28 -14.61 49.57
CA ASP A 429 -46.49 -13.43 50.43
C ASP A 429 -47.96 -12.94 50.30
N GLU A 430 -48.91 -13.73 50.81
CA GLU A 430 -50.29 -13.27 51.10
C GLU A 430 -50.68 -13.65 52.55
N ASP A 431 -50.07 -12.97 53.53
CA ASP A 431 -50.46 -13.04 54.94
C ASP A 431 -50.36 -11.66 55.62
N GLU A 432 -50.96 -10.63 54.98
CA GLU A 432 -51.28 -9.35 55.65
C GLU A 432 -52.80 -9.06 55.67
N PRO A 433 -53.34 -8.53 56.78
CA PRO A 433 -54.78 -8.40 56.97
C PRO A 433 -55.38 -7.25 56.17
N ARG A 434 -56.24 -7.60 55.21
CA ARG A 434 -57.01 -6.69 54.35
C ARG A 434 -57.89 -5.73 55.17
N ALA A 435 -57.59 -4.44 55.12
CA ALA A 435 -58.49 -3.40 55.63
C ALA A 435 -59.74 -3.30 54.73
N GLU A 436 -60.93 -3.27 55.35
CA GLU A 436 -62.20 -3.15 54.64
C GLU A 436 -62.40 -1.73 54.11
N VAL A 437 -62.63 -1.59 52.80
CA VAL A 437 -63.13 -0.36 52.17
C VAL A 437 -64.60 -0.60 51.79
N PRO A 438 -65.56 0.28 52.18
CA PRO A 438 -66.98 0.07 51.87
C PRO A 438 -67.26 0.08 50.36
N ALA A 439 -68.11 -0.85 49.92
CA ALA A 439 -68.49 -0.99 48.52
C ALA A 439 -69.67 -0.08 48.16
N GLU A 440 -69.40 1.09 47.57
CA GLU A 440 -70.45 1.93 46.94
C GLU A 440 -69.98 2.72 45.68
N GLU A 441 -68.71 2.58 45.22
CA GLU A 441 -68.16 3.29 44.05
C GLU A 441 -67.52 2.34 43.00
N LEU A 442 -68.26 1.32 42.54
CA LEU A 442 -67.84 0.46 41.41
C LEU A 442 -68.85 0.33 40.26
N ASP A 443 -70.05 0.90 40.39
CA ASP A 443 -71.18 0.69 39.46
C ASP A 443 -71.34 1.83 38.41
N ALA A 444 -70.27 2.60 38.14
CA ALA A 444 -70.34 3.85 37.37
C ALA A 444 -69.31 4.03 36.24
N MET A 445 -68.47 3.03 35.93
CA MET A 445 -67.42 3.15 34.89
C MET A 445 -67.55 2.18 33.70
N ASP A 446 -68.39 1.14 33.77
CA ASP A 446 -68.54 0.14 32.70
C ASP A 446 -69.53 0.52 31.57
N GLU A 447 -70.27 1.64 31.68
CA GLU A 447 -71.24 2.06 30.63
C GLU A 447 -70.67 3.02 29.56
N ALA A 448 -69.37 3.39 29.63
CA ALA A 448 -68.82 4.46 28.78
C ALA A 448 -68.14 4.03 27.47
N GLU A 449 -67.60 2.81 27.35
CA GLU A 449 -66.74 2.40 26.21
C GLU A 449 -67.41 1.48 25.17
N GLN A 450 -68.74 1.37 25.15
CA GLN A 450 -69.46 0.58 24.14
C GLN A 450 -70.45 1.41 23.31
N ARG A 451 -69.87 2.34 22.52
CA ARG A 451 -70.55 3.01 21.40
C ARG A 451 -69.57 3.74 20.47
N ASP A 452 -68.87 2.99 19.60
CA ASP A 452 -68.75 3.30 18.16
C ASP A 452 -67.82 2.34 17.42
N HIS A 453 -68.39 1.48 16.57
CA HIS A 453 -67.91 1.19 15.20
C HIS A 453 -68.89 0.23 14.48
N PRO A 454 -69.32 0.52 13.23
CA PRO A 454 -70.24 -0.33 12.49
C PRO A 454 -69.53 -1.49 11.79
N ALA A 455 -70.15 -2.67 11.83
CA ALA A 455 -69.67 -3.85 11.11
C ALA A 455 -69.99 -3.80 9.61
N VAL A 456 -69.05 -4.24 8.77
CA VAL A 456 -69.30 -4.64 7.37
C VAL A 456 -68.82 -6.09 7.21
N ASN A 457 -69.60 -6.87 6.47
CA ASN A 457 -69.56 -8.33 6.47
C ASN A 457 -69.06 -8.90 5.14
N SER A 458 -68.57 -10.14 5.20
CA SER A 458 -68.61 -11.17 4.14
C SER A 458 -67.40 -11.34 3.20
N THR A 459 -66.70 -12.46 3.43
CA THR A 459 -66.30 -13.51 2.46
C THR A 459 -65.73 -13.14 1.07
N VAL A 460 -64.57 -13.73 0.73
CA VAL A 460 -64.35 -14.57 -0.49
C VAL A 460 -63.10 -15.45 -0.28
N ARG A 461 -63.06 -16.63 -0.92
CA ARG A 461 -61.98 -17.65 -0.85
C ARG A 461 -60.85 -17.38 -1.87
N PRO A 462 -59.67 -18.03 -1.74
CA PRO A 462 -58.53 -17.78 -2.62
C PRO A 462 -58.68 -18.45 -4.00
N PRO A 463 -58.01 -17.94 -5.05
CA PRO A 463 -57.77 -18.67 -6.29
C PRO A 463 -56.37 -19.31 -6.32
N ASP A 464 -56.31 -20.58 -6.72
CA ASP A 464 -55.07 -21.23 -7.16
C ASP A 464 -54.55 -20.61 -8.48
N GLY A 465 -53.25 -20.80 -8.76
CA GLY A 465 -52.56 -20.25 -9.95
C GLY A 465 -53.00 -20.86 -11.30
N PRO A 466 -52.35 -20.50 -12.43
CA PRO A 466 -50.91 -20.81 -12.59
C PRO A 466 -50.07 -19.83 -13.46
N GLY A 467 -48.75 -20.03 -13.44
CA GLY A 467 -47.92 -19.87 -14.65
C GLY A 467 -47.07 -18.60 -14.81
N THR A 468 -45.76 -18.77 -14.61
CA THR A 468 -44.66 -18.05 -15.32
C THR A 468 -44.73 -16.51 -15.44
N ALA A 469 -44.07 -15.82 -14.52
CA ALA A 469 -43.40 -14.55 -14.79
C ALA A 469 -41.94 -14.65 -14.30
N ALA A 470 -41.00 -14.06 -15.03
CA ALA A 470 -39.56 -14.22 -14.79
C ALA A 470 -39.08 -13.45 -13.54
N ASP A 471 -38.02 -13.99 -12.92
CA ASP A 471 -37.28 -13.34 -11.83
C ASP A 471 -36.67 -12.00 -12.29
N PRO A 472 -36.94 -10.86 -11.61
CA PRO A 472 -36.36 -9.56 -11.96
C PRO A 472 -34.87 -9.38 -11.56
N ARG A 473 -34.19 -10.41 -11.02
CA ARG A 473 -32.75 -10.36 -10.66
C ARG A 473 -31.74 -10.21 -11.81
N SER A 474 -32.18 -9.97 -13.05
CA SER A 474 -31.34 -10.04 -14.25
C SER A 474 -31.19 -8.73 -15.04
N ALA A 475 -31.48 -7.57 -14.43
CA ALA A 475 -31.50 -6.27 -15.14
C ALA A 475 -30.54 -5.18 -14.62
N ALA A 476 -29.60 -5.49 -13.71
CA ALA A 476 -28.69 -4.51 -13.11
C ALA A 476 -27.18 -4.69 -13.44
N TRP A 477 -26.79 -5.79 -14.11
CA TRP A 477 -25.38 -6.13 -14.38
C TRP A 477 -25.04 -6.26 -15.88
N ALA A 478 -25.44 -5.26 -16.69
CA ALA A 478 -25.16 -5.26 -18.13
C ALA A 478 -24.70 -3.88 -18.69
N VAL A 479 -24.05 -3.03 -17.87
CA VAL A 479 -23.52 -1.71 -18.32
C VAL A 479 -22.04 -1.49 -17.94
N ALA A 480 -21.43 -2.38 -17.15
CA ALA A 480 -20.06 -2.21 -16.63
C ALA A 480 -18.96 -2.99 -17.39
N ALA A 481 -19.21 -3.43 -18.63
CA ALA A 481 -18.29 -4.31 -19.37
C ALA A 481 -18.19 -4.01 -20.88
N LEU A 482 -17.80 -2.79 -21.25
CA LEU A 482 -17.22 -2.49 -22.57
C LEU A 482 -16.11 -1.42 -22.45
N PRO A 483 -14.97 -1.57 -23.16
CA PRO A 483 -13.92 -0.56 -23.21
C PRO A 483 -14.26 0.51 -24.26
N GLY A 484 -14.28 1.78 -23.86
CA GLY A 484 -14.49 2.92 -24.75
C GLY A 484 -14.22 4.25 -24.07
N PRO A 485 -13.77 5.28 -24.81
CA PRO A 485 -13.41 6.57 -24.22
C PRO A 485 -14.65 7.32 -23.73
N ARG A 486 -14.64 7.73 -22.45
CA ARG A 486 -15.67 8.61 -21.90
C ARG A 486 -15.43 10.04 -22.36
N THR A 487 -16.29 10.54 -23.24
CA THR A 487 -16.31 11.96 -23.60
C THR A 487 -16.84 12.79 -22.42
N TYR A 488 -16.15 13.89 -22.10
CA TYR A 488 -16.66 14.90 -21.18
C TYR A 488 -17.97 15.49 -21.75
N ARG A 489 -18.98 15.64 -20.89
CA ARG A 489 -20.11 16.54 -21.16
C ARG A 489 -19.83 17.83 -20.40
N GLU A 490 -19.58 18.92 -21.13
CA GLU A 490 -19.50 20.25 -20.55
C GLU A 490 -20.86 20.63 -19.95
N ALA A 491 -20.85 21.12 -18.71
CA ALA A 491 -22.00 21.77 -18.10
C ALA A 491 -21.96 23.27 -18.43
N PRO A 492 -23.11 23.91 -18.73
CA PRO A 492 -23.14 25.34 -19.04
C PRO A 492 -22.81 26.18 -17.78
N PRO A 493 -22.13 27.33 -17.92
CA PRO A 493 -21.75 28.16 -16.78
C PRO A 493 -22.96 28.79 -16.09
N PRO A 494 -22.88 29.05 -14.76
CA PRO A 494 -23.98 29.60 -13.99
C PRO A 494 -24.28 31.06 -14.36
N ARG A 495 -25.56 31.43 -14.31
CA ARG A 495 -26.00 32.83 -14.42
C ARG A 495 -25.64 33.60 -13.16
N ILE A 496 -24.94 34.72 -13.31
CA ILE A 496 -24.76 35.73 -12.27
C ILE A 496 -25.98 36.66 -12.32
N GLU A 497 -26.79 36.69 -11.28
CA GLU A 497 -27.85 37.70 -11.12
C GLU A 497 -27.28 38.96 -10.48
N GLU A 498 -26.79 39.88 -11.32
CA GLU A 498 -26.34 41.20 -10.86
C GLU A 498 -27.55 42.13 -10.66
N ARG A 499 -27.86 42.45 -9.40
CA ARG A 499 -28.85 43.48 -9.06
C ARG A 499 -28.31 44.86 -9.40
N VAL A 500 -28.81 45.47 -10.47
CA VAL A 500 -28.59 46.89 -10.78
C VAL A 500 -29.86 47.67 -10.47
N GLU A 501 -29.75 48.66 -9.58
CA GLU A 501 -30.83 49.61 -9.27
C GLU A 501 -31.02 50.57 -10.45
N VAL A 502 -32.26 50.75 -10.91
CA VAL A 502 -32.60 51.66 -12.02
C VAL A 502 -33.22 52.94 -11.46
N ALA A 503 -32.60 54.08 -11.76
CA ALA A 503 -33.18 55.40 -11.52
C ALA A 503 -32.81 56.38 -12.65
N GLY A 504 -33.81 57.07 -13.20
CA GLY A 504 -33.64 58.14 -14.19
C GLY A 504 -33.61 57.64 -15.63
N GLY A 505 -34.53 58.14 -16.47
CA GLY A 505 -34.48 57.93 -17.91
C GLY A 505 -33.88 59.13 -18.63
N ASP A 506 -33.66 58.97 -19.94
CA ASP A 506 -34.30 59.83 -20.93
C ASP A 506 -34.30 59.17 -22.32
N ASP A 507 -35.19 59.70 -23.16
CA ASP A 507 -35.53 59.33 -24.55
C ASP A 507 -34.31 59.17 -25.50
N PHE A 508 -34.35 58.19 -26.42
CA PHE A 508 -33.99 58.37 -27.84
C PHE A 508 -34.40 57.18 -28.73
N THR A 509 -34.64 57.47 -30.00
CA THR A 509 -35.41 56.66 -30.97
C THR A 509 -34.68 55.50 -31.67
N ILE A 510 -35.46 54.49 -32.06
CA ILE A 510 -35.06 53.37 -32.92
C ILE A 510 -34.63 53.85 -34.32
N ALA A 511 -33.46 53.38 -34.77
CA ALA A 511 -33.07 53.33 -36.18
C ALA A 511 -32.50 51.95 -36.51
N ASP A 512 -32.81 51.45 -37.70
CA ASP A 512 -32.59 50.06 -38.14
C ASP A 512 -31.34 50.01 -39.05
N GLU A 513 -30.28 49.30 -38.63
CA GLU A 513 -29.07 49.09 -39.44
C GLU A 513 -28.39 47.74 -39.12
N PRO A 514 -28.20 46.83 -40.10
CA PRO A 514 -27.67 45.49 -39.85
C PRO A 514 -26.13 45.41 -39.87
N LEU A 515 -25.57 44.57 -39.00
CA LEU A 515 -24.12 44.32 -38.89
C LEU A 515 -23.56 43.50 -40.07
N PRO A 516 -22.32 43.76 -40.53
CA PRO A 516 -21.72 43.06 -41.67
C PRO A 516 -21.14 41.68 -41.32
N VAL A 517 -21.34 40.73 -42.23
CA VAL A 517 -20.75 39.38 -42.23
C VAL A 517 -19.26 39.47 -42.59
N ARG A 518 -18.41 38.68 -41.93
CA ARG A 518 -17.01 38.46 -42.33
C ARG A 518 -16.85 37.10 -42.98
N GLU A 519 -16.34 37.08 -44.20
CA GLU A 519 -15.96 35.87 -44.95
C GLU A 519 -14.48 35.52 -44.70
N GLU A 520 -14.15 34.23 -44.79
CA GLU A 520 -12.80 33.70 -44.61
C GLU A 520 -11.94 33.88 -45.87
N PRO A 521 -10.65 34.24 -45.76
CA PRO A 521 -9.75 34.32 -46.92
C PRO A 521 -9.22 32.94 -47.36
N PRO A 522 -8.94 32.74 -48.66
CA PRO A 522 -8.57 31.43 -49.22
C PRO A 522 -7.08 31.09 -49.09
N VAL A 523 -6.77 29.82 -49.34
CA VAL A 523 -5.42 29.23 -49.37
C VAL A 523 -4.73 29.49 -50.73
N GLU A 524 -3.47 29.92 -50.73
CA GLU A 524 -2.57 29.84 -51.89
C GLU A 524 -1.29 29.08 -51.53
N GLU A 525 -0.83 28.22 -52.45
CA GLU A 525 0.46 27.53 -52.39
C GLU A 525 1.56 28.39 -53.04
N ALA A 526 2.75 28.49 -52.42
CA ALA A 526 3.95 28.97 -53.11
C ALA A 526 5.27 28.42 -52.51
N THR A 527 5.90 27.53 -53.28
CA THR A 527 7.36 27.39 -53.55
C THR A 527 8.43 27.55 -52.45
N ALA A 528 9.40 26.63 -52.46
CA ALA A 528 10.57 26.61 -51.56
C ALA A 528 11.81 27.34 -52.13
N GLU A 529 12.54 28.06 -51.26
CA GLU A 529 13.96 28.53 -51.28
C GLU A 529 14.13 29.44 -50.03
N GLU A 530 15.19 29.49 -49.22
CA GLU A 530 16.49 28.80 -49.08
C GLU A 530 16.77 28.52 -47.56
N PRO A 531 17.81 27.74 -47.15
CA PRO A 531 18.05 27.43 -45.73
C PRO A 531 18.60 28.62 -44.92
N LEU A 532 18.07 28.81 -43.70
CA LEU A 532 18.56 29.81 -42.75
C LEU A 532 20.02 29.53 -42.34
N GLN A 533 20.85 30.58 -42.36
CA GLN A 533 22.24 30.53 -41.90
C GLN A 533 22.29 30.27 -40.38
N TYR A 534 23.24 29.42 -39.97
CA TYR A 534 23.64 29.31 -38.57
C TYR A 534 24.38 30.60 -38.17
N GLU A 535 23.91 31.29 -37.13
CA GLU A 535 24.76 32.23 -36.41
C GLU A 535 25.67 31.49 -35.41
N GLU A 536 26.85 32.07 -35.22
CA GLU A 536 28.00 31.47 -34.54
C GLU A 536 27.81 31.47 -33.00
N PRO A 537 28.29 30.45 -32.26
CA PRO A 537 28.05 30.37 -30.82
C PRO A 537 28.73 31.51 -30.04
N VAL A 538 27.99 32.08 -29.08
CA VAL A 538 28.49 33.11 -28.18
C VAL A 538 29.68 32.56 -27.37
N GLN A 539 30.78 33.30 -27.32
CA GLN A 539 31.97 32.90 -26.58
C GLN A 539 31.72 32.93 -25.07
N TYR A 540 32.20 31.90 -24.38
CA TYR A 540 32.25 31.86 -22.92
C TYR A 540 33.37 32.78 -22.42
N GLU A 541 33.07 33.71 -21.52
CA GLU A 541 34.11 34.35 -20.70
C GLU A 541 34.51 33.43 -19.53
N GLU A 542 35.77 33.57 -19.08
CA GLU A 542 36.40 32.68 -18.10
C GLU A 542 35.74 32.73 -16.71
N PRO A 543 35.82 31.64 -15.92
CA PRO A 543 35.21 31.59 -14.59
C PRO A 543 35.92 32.53 -13.61
N VAL A 544 35.14 33.29 -12.85
CA VAL A 544 35.61 34.11 -11.74
C VAL A 544 36.20 33.20 -10.65
N GLN A 545 37.41 33.50 -10.19
CA GLN A 545 38.02 32.77 -9.06
C GLN A 545 37.27 33.09 -7.77
N TYR A 546 36.85 32.05 -7.04
CA TYR A 546 36.35 32.18 -5.68
C TYR A 546 37.54 32.23 -4.72
N GLU A 547 37.62 33.28 -3.90
CA GLU A 547 38.55 33.36 -2.78
C GLU A 547 38.10 32.47 -1.58
N GLU A 548 39.00 32.27 -0.62
CA GLU A 548 38.90 31.29 0.46
C GLU A 548 37.64 31.41 1.36
N PRO A 549 37.17 30.29 1.95
CA PRO A 549 36.04 30.30 2.87
C PRO A 549 36.40 30.98 4.20
N VAL A 550 35.49 31.83 4.67
CA VAL A 550 35.58 32.49 5.97
C VAL A 550 35.46 31.46 7.09
N GLN A 551 36.31 31.57 8.12
CA GLN A 551 36.22 30.73 9.32
C GLN A 551 34.95 31.08 10.12
N TYR A 552 34.20 30.06 10.53
CA TYR A 552 33.09 30.21 11.47
C TYR A 552 33.63 30.22 12.91
N GLU A 553 33.25 31.23 13.69
CA GLU A 553 33.52 31.24 15.14
C GLU A 553 32.53 30.31 15.87
N GLU A 554 32.99 29.81 17.02
CA GLU A 554 32.33 28.84 17.89
C GLU A 554 31.07 29.44 18.55
N PRO A 555 29.95 28.70 18.67
CA PRO A 555 28.72 29.23 19.27
C PRO A 555 28.88 29.41 20.78
N VAL A 556 28.50 30.60 21.26
CA VAL A 556 28.58 30.99 22.68
C VAL A 556 27.52 30.26 23.50
N GLU A 557 27.91 29.65 24.62
CA GLU A 557 26.97 29.09 25.60
C GLU A 557 26.17 30.21 26.29
N TYR A 558 24.85 30.05 26.36
CA TYR A 558 23.96 30.93 27.11
C TYR A 558 23.57 30.27 28.45
N GLU A 559 24.19 30.72 29.55
CA GLU A 559 23.70 30.39 30.89
C GLU A 559 22.32 31.02 31.13
N LEU A 560 21.28 30.19 31.21
CA LEU A 560 19.96 30.61 31.71
C LEU A 560 19.90 30.41 33.22
N ASP A 561 20.09 31.51 33.95
CA ASP A 561 19.99 31.57 35.40
C ASP A 561 18.51 31.38 35.89
N ALA A 562 18.36 30.93 37.13
CA ALA A 562 17.18 30.26 37.65
C ALA A 562 15.93 31.17 37.82
N GLY A 563 14.72 30.60 37.67
CA GLY A 563 13.53 31.36 38.11
C GLY A 563 12.10 30.86 37.90
N VAL A 564 11.80 29.61 37.51
CA VAL A 564 10.41 29.09 37.55
C VAL A 564 10.38 27.66 38.11
N THR A 565 9.41 27.38 38.99
CA THR A 565 9.28 26.13 39.75
C THR A 565 8.65 24.98 38.96
N PRO A 566 9.02 23.71 39.23
CA PRO A 566 8.42 22.54 38.58
C PRO A 566 7.07 22.17 39.20
N SER A 567 6.10 21.78 38.35
CA SER A 567 4.86 21.13 38.78
C SER A 567 4.24 20.33 37.63
N ALA A 568 3.76 19.13 37.97
CA ALA A 568 3.17 18.11 37.09
C ALA A 568 4.17 17.30 36.25
N ASP A 569 4.69 16.24 36.87
CA ASP A 569 5.22 15.08 36.17
C ASP A 569 4.11 14.45 35.31
N TRP A 570 4.43 14.18 34.05
CA TRP A 570 3.68 13.26 33.18
C TRP A 570 4.70 12.33 32.53
N GLU A 571 4.99 11.22 33.21
CA GLU A 571 5.68 10.10 32.58
C GLU A 571 4.73 9.46 31.57
N PHE A 572 5.01 9.65 30.27
CA PHE A 572 4.52 8.74 29.24
C PHE A 572 5.40 7.49 29.31
N ASP A 573 4.79 6.35 29.61
CA ASP A 573 5.47 5.05 29.63
C ASP A 573 5.65 4.59 28.17
N ASP A 574 6.85 4.76 27.61
CA ASP A 574 7.23 4.26 26.28
C ASP A 574 7.45 2.73 26.31
N ASP A 575 6.41 1.96 26.68
CA ASP A 575 6.41 0.49 26.55
C ASP A 575 5.77 0.05 25.22
N PRO A 576 6.56 -0.46 24.25
CA PRO A 576 6.04 -0.94 22.98
C PRO A 576 5.11 -2.17 23.11
N ALA A 577 4.99 -2.80 24.29
CA ALA A 577 4.02 -3.86 24.54
C ALA A 577 2.55 -3.37 24.60
N SER A 578 2.31 -2.06 24.71
CA SER A 578 0.95 -1.48 24.86
C SER A 578 0.13 -1.42 23.55
N TYR A 579 0.71 -1.81 22.41
CA TYR A 579 0.07 -1.71 21.08
C TYR A 579 -0.72 -2.96 20.64
N SER A 580 -1.06 -3.86 21.56
CA SER A 580 -1.95 -5.00 21.29
C SER A 580 -3.30 -4.81 21.96
N ALA A 581 -4.39 -5.11 21.25
CA ALA A 581 -5.69 -5.26 21.91
C ALA A 581 -5.61 -6.37 22.97
N PRO A 582 -6.26 -6.21 24.14
CA PRO A 582 -6.28 -7.23 25.18
C PRO A 582 -7.00 -8.49 24.70
N ILE A 583 -6.53 -9.65 25.20
CA ILE A 583 -7.00 -11.00 24.83
C ILE A 583 -8.28 -11.38 25.59
#